data_AF-A0A7J4UMZ4-F1
#
_entry.id   AF-A0A7J4UMZ4-F1
#
_cell.length_a   1.000
_cell.length_b   1.000
_cell.length_c   1.000
_cell.angle_alpha   90.00
_cell.angle_beta   90.00
_cell.angle_gamma   90.00
#
_symmetry.space_group_name_H-M   'P 1'
#
loop_
_entity.id
_entity.type
_entity.pdbx_description
1 polymer ?
#
loop_
_entity_poly.entity_id
_entity_poly.type
_entity_poly.pdbx_seq_one_letter_code
_entity_poly.pdbx_strand_id
1 'polypeptide(L)'
;MTTRSEKKSLNSSGINKVLQQFGNGTEGTLSPSRYEIMISSNGTRNATNIEAMKRLSLSCETAVLPGRNISSTPKRIAGPVREMPYESIYSADLDLVFRVGSDMFERKYFETWMDMVVNHKTHTLSYYDDYVRDIEIFQLDKSDNIVYKAVFRECFPKTLNPIDLGFEKVDEYMRQSVSIAFREYEVGEFEPQTGVPKFLQRHQVGITRPDLLGNHDAGVPEFLRRPENFGVPPFLQP
;
A
#
# COMPACT_ATOMS: atom_id res chain seq x y z
N MET A 1 -39.78 59.13 16.80
CA MET A 1 -39.11 58.25 17.78
C MET A 1 -38.81 56.93 17.11
N THR A 2 -37.57 56.48 17.25
CA THR A 2 -36.76 55.77 16.26
C THR A 2 -36.91 54.25 16.33
N THR A 3 -37.27 53.60 15.22
CA THR A 3 -37.24 52.14 15.07
C THR A 3 -35.79 51.67 14.93
N ARG A 4 -35.21 51.17 16.04
CA ARG A 4 -33.87 50.59 16.08
C ARG A 4 -33.89 49.21 15.43
N SER A 5 -33.38 49.14 14.20
CA SER A 5 -33.08 47.89 13.50
C SER A 5 -31.92 47.19 14.20
N GLU A 6 -32.21 46.17 15.01
CA GLU A 6 -31.20 45.20 15.47
C GLU A 6 -30.87 44.24 14.33
N LYS A 7 -29.88 44.61 13.51
CA LYS A 7 -29.15 43.64 12.69
C LYS A 7 -28.32 42.77 13.64
N LYS A 8 -28.91 41.67 14.08
CA LYS A 8 -28.26 40.58 14.81
C LYS A 8 -27.05 40.12 13.99
N SER A 9 -25.84 40.48 14.41
CA SER A 9 -24.59 40.10 13.76
C SER A 9 -24.37 38.59 13.98
N LEU A 10 -24.96 37.78 13.12
CA LEU A 10 -24.69 36.36 13.05
C LEU A 10 -23.28 36.15 12.49
N ASN A 11 -22.43 35.51 13.31
CA ASN A 11 -21.44 34.52 12.87
C ASN A 11 -20.07 34.93 12.28
N SER A 12 -19.52 36.14 12.50
CA SER A 12 -18.08 36.32 12.15
C SER A 12 -17.17 35.44 13.01
N SER A 13 -17.44 35.28 14.31
CA SER A 13 -16.66 34.42 15.20
C SER A 13 -16.85 32.92 14.96
N GLY A 14 -18.05 32.49 14.54
CA GLY A 14 -18.32 31.09 14.21
C GLY A 14 -17.67 30.66 12.90
N ILE A 15 -17.77 31.50 11.87
CA ILE A 15 -17.13 31.27 10.57
C ILE A 15 -15.60 31.30 10.72
N ASN A 16 -15.06 32.26 11.47
CA ASN A 16 -13.63 32.31 11.74
C ASN A 16 -13.15 31.12 12.57
N LYS A 17 -13.96 30.57 13.48
CA LYS A 17 -13.62 29.34 14.23
C LYS A 17 -13.57 28.11 13.34
N VAL A 18 -14.52 27.99 12.40
CA VAL A 18 -14.52 26.92 11.39
C VAL A 18 -13.32 27.08 10.45
N LEU A 19 -13.05 28.30 9.96
CA LEU A 19 -11.88 28.58 9.11
C LEU A 19 -10.54 28.42 9.84
N GLN A 20 -10.47 28.74 11.14
CA GLN A 20 -9.29 28.50 11.97
C GLN A 20 -9.05 27.01 12.19
N GLN A 21 -10.11 26.22 12.37
CA GLN A 21 -10.05 24.75 12.44
C GLN A 21 -9.59 24.10 11.12
N PHE A 22 -9.60 24.83 9.99
CA PHE A 22 -9.10 24.36 8.69
C PHE A 22 -7.79 25.03 8.24
N GLY A 23 -7.31 26.05 8.98
CA GLY A 23 -6.33 27.02 8.48
C GLY A 23 -4.94 26.94 9.10
N ASN A 24 -4.78 26.46 10.34
CA ASN A 24 -3.50 26.54 11.03
C ASN A 24 -2.76 25.20 11.03
N GLY A 25 -1.70 25.08 10.22
CA GLY A 25 -0.47 24.26 10.33
C GLY A 25 -0.51 22.77 10.72
N THR A 26 -1.42 22.36 11.59
CA THR A 26 -1.72 21.01 12.08
C THR A 26 -3.22 20.67 11.94
N GLU A 27 -4.08 21.67 11.71
CA GLU A 27 -5.52 21.56 11.54
C GLU A 27 -5.92 21.94 10.10
N GLY A 28 -5.33 21.27 9.10
CA GLY A 28 -5.66 21.45 7.69
C GLY A 28 -6.26 20.18 7.09
N THR A 29 -7.06 20.31 6.03
CA THR A 29 -7.52 19.14 5.27
C THR A 29 -6.34 18.50 4.53
N LEU A 30 -6.19 17.19 4.67
CA LEU A 30 -5.18 16.41 3.96
C LEU A 30 -5.54 16.28 2.48
N SER A 31 -4.52 16.28 1.62
CA SER A 31 -4.70 15.97 0.21
C SER A 31 -4.64 14.45 0.00
N PRO A 32 -5.65 13.84 -0.65
CA PRO A 32 -5.61 12.40 -0.94
C PRO A 32 -4.47 12.02 -1.91
N SER A 33 -3.87 12.99 -2.60
CA SER A 33 -2.76 12.75 -3.53
C SER A 33 -1.41 12.50 -2.85
N ARG A 34 -1.30 12.79 -1.55
CA ARG A 34 -0.03 12.72 -0.81
C ARG A 34 0.01 11.47 0.04
N TYR A 35 0.41 10.36 -0.58
CA TYR A 35 0.60 9.10 0.12
C TYR A 35 1.82 8.37 -0.40
N GLU A 36 2.31 7.44 0.40
CA GLU A 36 3.42 6.55 0.07
C GLU A 36 3.00 5.11 0.37
N ILE A 37 3.40 4.16 -0.49
CA ILE A 37 3.17 2.74 -0.29
C ILE A 37 4.49 2.00 -0.17
N MET A 38 4.58 1.06 0.76
CA MET A 38 5.73 0.21 0.96
C MET A 38 5.29 -1.24 0.98
N ILE A 39 5.79 -2.03 0.03
CA ILE A 39 5.57 -3.48 -0.03
C ILE A 39 6.84 -4.13 0.51
N SER A 40 6.76 -4.85 1.63
CA SER A 40 7.93 -5.53 2.20
C SER A 40 8.40 -6.67 1.30
N SER A 41 9.70 -6.96 1.32
CA SER A 41 10.28 -8.13 0.66
C SER A 41 10.55 -9.21 1.70
N ASN A 42 10.27 -10.47 1.36
CA ASN A 42 10.45 -11.64 2.24
C ASN A 42 11.88 -12.21 2.24
N GLY A 43 12.80 -11.62 1.47
CA GLY A 43 14.20 -12.04 1.40
C GLY A 43 15.15 -11.14 2.19
N THR A 44 16.42 -11.56 2.28
CA THR A 44 17.52 -10.73 2.76
C THR A 44 17.47 -9.35 2.09
N ARG A 45 17.72 -8.29 2.87
CA ARG A 45 17.71 -6.89 2.40
C ARG A 45 18.85 -6.65 1.42
N ASN A 46 18.64 -7.05 0.18
CA ASN A 46 19.58 -6.87 -0.92
C ASN A 46 19.28 -5.53 -1.62
N ALA A 47 20.31 -4.88 -2.16
CA ALA A 47 20.18 -3.56 -2.80
C ALA A 47 19.12 -3.53 -3.91
N THR A 48 19.01 -4.63 -4.66
CA THR A 48 18.00 -4.84 -5.72
C THR A 48 16.55 -4.82 -5.20
N ASN A 49 16.31 -5.37 -4.01
CA ASN A 49 14.99 -5.37 -3.38
C ASN A 49 14.59 -3.96 -2.95
N ILE A 50 15.55 -3.18 -2.43
CA ILE A 50 15.30 -1.79 -2.00
C ILE A 50 14.95 -0.91 -3.21
N GLU A 51 15.64 -1.09 -4.34
CA GLU A 51 15.33 -0.38 -5.58
C GLU A 51 13.94 -0.75 -6.12
N ALA A 52 13.58 -2.03 -6.09
CA ALA A 52 12.25 -2.50 -6.49
C ALA A 52 11.14 -1.89 -5.62
N MET A 53 11.32 -1.89 -4.29
CA MET A 53 10.36 -1.28 -3.36
C MET A 53 10.20 0.21 -3.60
N LYS A 54 11.31 0.94 -3.78
CA LYS A 54 11.30 2.37 -4.09
C LYS A 54 10.58 2.65 -5.40
N ARG A 55 10.83 1.83 -6.43
CA ARG A 55 10.17 1.96 -7.72
C ARG A 55 8.67 1.74 -7.60
N LEU A 56 8.23 0.68 -6.93
CA LEU A 56 6.81 0.39 -6.73
C LEU A 56 6.10 1.51 -5.94
N SER A 57 6.77 2.06 -4.92
CA SER A 57 6.28 3.22 -4.16
C SER A 57 6.03 4.43 -5.08
N LEU A 58 6.98 4.76 -5.95
CA LEU A 58 6.88 5.89 -6.88
C LEU A 58 5.92 5.65 -8.07
N SER A 59 5.71 4.39 -8.45
CA SER A 59 4.83 4.01 -9.55
C SER A 59 3.36 3.88 -9.13
N CYS A 60 3.05 3.84 -7.83
CA CYS A 60 1.67 3.74 -7.35
C CYS A 60 0.91 5.06 -7.60
N GLU A 61 -0.19 4.97 -8.36
CA GLU A 61 -1.01 6.13 -8.73
C GLU A 61 -2.31 6.18 -7.94
N THR A 62 -2.86 5.03 -7.56
CA THR A 62 -4.05 4.96 -6.73
C THR A 62 -3.92 3.81 -5.75
N ALA A 63 -4.21 4.10 -4.47
CA ALA A 63 -4.37 3.10 -3.44
C ALA A 63 -5.70 3.34 -2.73
N VAL A 64 -6.53 2.31 -2.63
CA VAL A 64 -7.82 2.39 -1.94
C VAL A 64 -7.66 1.81 -0.55
N LEU A 65 -7.78 2.65 0.48
CA LEU A 65 -7.83 2.16 1.85
C LEU A 65 -9.11 1.34 2.05
N PRO A 66 -9.03 0.12 2.59
CA PRO A 66 -10.21 -0.71 2.78
C PRO A 66 -11.06 -0.18 3.93
N GLY A 67 -12.37 -0.41 3.81
CA GLY A 67 -13.30 -0.20 4.89
C GLY A 67 -13.16 -1.27 5.97
N ARG A 68 -13.67 -0.97 7.17
CA ARG A 68 -13.80 -1.93 8.26
C ARG A 68 -15.28 -2.14 8.57
N ASN A 69 -15.70 -3.40 8.65
CA ASN A 69 -17.07 -3.75 9.01
C ASN A 69 -17.08 -4.56 10.31
N ILE A 70 -18.11 -4.33 11.14
CA ILE A 70 -18.32 -5.07 12.39
C ILE A 70 -19.62 -5.83 12.24
N SER A 71 -19.56 -7.16 12.29
CA SER A 71 -20.76 -8.00 12.36
C SER A 71 -21.43 -7.84 13.71
N SER A 72 -22.74 -7.65 13.69
CA SER A 72 -23.58 -7.61 14.89
C SER A 72 -24.73 -8.60 14.78
N THR A 73 -25.15 -9.13 15.92
CA THR A 73 -26.33 -10.00 16.04
C THR A 73 -27.30 -9.40 17.06
N PRO A 74 -28.61 -9.36 16.78
CA PRO A 74 -29.60 -8.89 17.73
C PRO A 74 -29.76 -9.90 18.87
N LYS A 75 -29.57 -9.45 20.11
CA LYS A 75 -29.84 -10.26 21.31
C LYS A 75 -31.00 -9.66 22.11
N ARG A 76 -31.99 -10.50 22.44
CA ARG A 76 -33.14 -10.13 23.27
C ARG A 76 -33.11 -10.89 24.60
N ILE A 77 -33.01 -10.14 25.70
CA ILE A 77 -33.06 -10.70 27.07
C ILE A 77 -34.38 -10.25 27.73
N ALA A 78 -34.66 -8.96 27.73
CA ALA A 78 -35.96 -8.33 28.00
C ALA A 78 -35.93 -6.88 27.49
N GLY A 79 -37.06 -6.32 27.06
CA GLY A 79 -37.14 -4.96 26.53
C GLY A 79 -36.76 -4.80 25.04
N PRO A 80 -36.41 -3.58 24.61
CA PRO A 80 -36.00 -3.30 23.22
C PRO A 80 -34.77 -4.11 22.81
N VAL A 81 -34.74 -4.53 21.54
CA VAL A 81 -33.65 -5.35 20.98
C VAL A 81 -32.35 -4.53 20.98
N ARG A 82 -31.24 -5.15 21.41
CA ARG A 82 -29.90 -4.56 21.34
C ARG A 82 -29.04 -5.37 20.37
N GLU A 83 -28.36 -4.66 19.48
CA GLU A 83 -27.32 -5.24 18.64
C GLU A 83 -26.05 -5.53 19.46
N MET A 84 -25.53 -6.75 19.34
CA MET A 84 -24.27 -7.17 19.96
C MET A 84 -23.21 -7.41 18.88
N PRO A 85 -22.12 -6.61 18.83
CA PRO A 85 -21.02 -6.86 17.91
C PRO A 85 -20.25 -8.11 18.31
N TYR A 86 -19.83 -8.93 17.34
CA TYR A 86 -19.14 -10.20 17.61
C TYR A 86 -17.90 -10.45 16.76
N GLU A 87 -17.77 -9.87 15.57
CA GLU A 87 -16.63 -10.13 14.68
C GLU A 87 -16.27 -8.88 13.86
N SER A 88 -14.97 -8.66 13.67
CA SER A 88 -14.44 -7.66 12.74
C SER A 88 -14.24 -8.35 11.39
N ILE A 89 -14.99 -7.95 10.38
CA ILE A 89 -14.87 -8.52 9.04
C ILE A 89 -13.84 -7.70 8.25
N TYR A 90 -12.81 -8.39 7.75
CA TYR A 90 -11.89 -7.91 6.74
C TYR A 90 -12.22 -8.59 5.40
N SER A 91 -13.28 -8.12 4.72
CA SER A 91 -13.74 -8.72 3.44
C SER A 91 -13.40 -7.89 2.21
N ALA A 92 -12.68 -6.77 2.37
CA ALA A 92 -12.24 -5.97 1.25
C ALA A 92 -10.84 -6.41 0.83
N ASP A 93 -10.61 -6.48 -0.48
CA ASP A 93 -9.26 -6.59 -1.03
C ASP A 93 -8.65 -5.17 -1.12
N LEU A 94 -7.32 -5.06 -1.04
CA LEU A 94 -6.58 -3.83 -1.23
C LEU A 94 -6.35 -3.59 -2.72
N ASP A 95 -7.08 -2.63 -3.30
CA ASP A 95 -6.97 -2.29 -4.70
C ASP A 95 -5.92 -1.20 -4.94
N LEU A 96 -4.92 -1.55 -5.76
CA LEU A 96 -3.80 -0.70 -6.13
C LEU A 96 -3.73 -0.54 -7.64
N VAL A 97 -3.35 0.65 -8.09
CA VAL A 97 -3.10 0.96 -9.50
C VAL A 97 -1.69 1.50 -9.64
N PHE A 98 -0.90 0.88 -10.50
CA PHE A 98 0.47 1.26 -10.78
C PHE A 98 0.61 1.77 -12.21
N ARG A 99 1.42 2.82 -12.39
CA ARG A 99 1.95 3.21 -13.68
C ARG A 99 2.99 2.21 -14.12
N VAL A 100 2.84 1.72 -15.35
CA VAL A 100 3.76 0.72 -15.89
C VAL A 100 4.88 1.41 -16.66
N GLY A 101 6.12 1.08 -16.32
CA GLY A 101 7.30 1.54 -17.05
C GLY A 101 7.48 0.83 -18.40
N SER A 102 8.41 1.33 -19.23
CA SER A 102 8.71 0.76 -20.55
C SER A 102 9.21 -0.69 -20.52
N ASP A 103 9.74 -1.14 -19.40
CA ASP A 103 10.25 -2.50 -19.18
C ASP A 103 9.20 -3.48 -18.61
N MET A 104 7.97 -3.01 -18.38
CA MET A 104 6.87 -3.76 -17.77
C MET A 104 7.19 -4.32 -16.38
N PHE A 105 8.11 -3.68 -15.66
CA PHE A 105 8.60 -4.18 -14.38
C PHE A 105 7.49 -4.38 -13.35
N GLU A 106 6.58 -3.41 -13.21
CA GLU A 106 5.50 -3.44 -12.23
C GLU A 106 4.62 -4.68 -12.46
N ARG A 107 4.25 -4.94 -13.72
CA ARG A 107 3.49 -6.13 -14.08
C ARG A 107 4.26 -7.43 -13.80
N LYS A 108 5.52 -7.51 -14.23
CA LYS A 108 6.38 -8.69 -14.01
C LYS A 108 6.59 -8.99 -12.53
N TYR A 109 6.68 -7.96 -11.69
CA TYR A 109 6.81 -8.09 -10.25
C TYR A 109 5.61 -8.81 -9.65
N PHE A 110 4.39 -8.37 -9.98
CA PHE A 110 3.16 -9.00 -9.48
C PHE A 110 2.91 -10.38 -10.09
N GLU A 111 3.20 -10.60 -11.37
CA GLU A 111 3.13 -11.94 -11.97
C GLU A 111 4.10 -12.91 -11.28
N THR A 112 5.35 -12.49 -11.03
CA THR A 112 6.32 -13.33 -10.31
C THR A 112 5.87 -13.61 -8.88
N TRP A 113 5.26 -12.61 -8.21
CA TRP A 113 4.73 -12.81 -6.87
C TRP A 113 3.55 -13.78 -6.87
N MET A 114 2.65 -13.73 -7.87
CA MET A 114 1.59 -14.72 -8.03
C MET A 114 2.16 -16.12 -8.30
N ASP A 115 3.19 -16.23 -9.13
CA ASP A 115 3.89 -17.49 -9.42
C ASP A 115 4.59 -18.06 -8.17
N MET A 116 4.99 -17.21 -7.23
CA MET A 116 5.50 -17.63 -5.92
C MET A 116 4.39 -18.24 -5.05
N VAL A 117 3.14 -17.78 -5.16
CA VAL A 117 2.01 -18.38 -4.42
C VAL A 117 1.68 -19.75 -5.02
N VAL A 118 1.43 -19.77 -6.33
CA VAL A 118 1.09 -20.99 -7.08
C VAL A 118 2.05 -21.13 -8.25
N ASN A 119 2.86 -22.17 -8.23
CA ASN A 119 3.81 -22.40 -9.31
C ASN A 119 3.08 -22.64 -10.64
N HIS A 120 3.38 -21.82 -11.64
CA HIS A 120 2.71 -21.88 -12.95
C HIS A 120 2.92 -23.20 -13.72
N LYS A 121 3.94 -24.01 -13.41
CA LYS A 121 4.25 -25.28 -14.08
C LYS A 121 3.73 -26.49 -13.32
N THR A 122 3.97 -26.52 -12.02
CA THR A 122 3.63 -27.68 -11.19
C THR A 122 2.26 -27.54 -10.54
N HIS A 123 1.65 -26.35 -10.62
CA HIS A 123 0.40 -25.98 -9.93
C HIS A 123 0.43 -26.27 -8.43
N THR A 124 1.64 -26.32 -7.85
CA THR A 124 1.85 -26.58 -6.43
C THR A 124 1.81 -25.26 -5.67
N LEU A 125 1.15 -25.26 -4.53
CA LEU A 125 1.15 -24.14 -3.60
C LEU A 125 2.48 -24.11 -2.85
N SER A 126 3.13 -22.94 -2.80
CA SER A 126 4.34 -22.75 -2.01
C SER A 126 4.02 -22.60 -0.52
N TYR A 127 5.05 -22.64 0.33
CA TYR A 127 4.87 -22.41 1.76
C TYR A 127 4.42 -20.99 2.03
N TYR A 128 3.59 -20.86 3.06
CA TYR A 128 3.00 -19.59 3.48
C TYR A 128 4.04 -18.47 3.64
N ASP A 129 5.12 -18.74 4.37
CA ASP A 129 6.17 -17.75 4.65
C ASP A 129 6.97 -17.33 3.39
N ASP A 130 6.93 -18.13 2.32
CA ASP A 130 7.70 -17.89 1.09
C ASP A 130 7.04 -16.91 0.12
N TYR A 131 5.75 -16.60 0.29
CA TYR A 131 5.03 -15.67 -0.59
C TYR A 131 4.33 -14.54 0.17
N VAL A 132 4.09 -14.71 1.47
CA VAL A 132 3.39 -13.69 2.26
C VAL A 132 4.28 -12.45 2.45
N ARG A 133 3.68 -11.27 2.29
CA ARG A 133 4.36 -9.97 2.48
C ARG A 133 3.45 -9.00 3.23
N ASP A 134 4.05 -8.01 3.87
CA ASP A 134 3.31 -6.95 4.54
C ASP A 134 3.32 -5.68 3.68
N ILE A 135 2.21 -4.95 3.69
CA ILE A 135 2.06 -3.71 2.95
C ILE A 135 1.75 -2.59 3.93
N GLU A 136 2.46 -1.49 3.80
CA GLU A 136 2.24 -0.29 4.61
C GLU A 136 1.87 0.87 3.69
N ILE A 137 0.80 1.59 4.04
CA ILE A 137 0.37 2.81 3.36
C ILE A 137 0.47 3.97 4.33
N PHE A 138 1.13 5.03 3.90
CA PHE A 138 1.36 6.24 4.68
C PHE A 138 0.65 7.41 4.03
N GLN A 139 -0.17 8.13 4.79
CA GLN A 139 -0.71 9.42 4.38
C GLN A 139 0.22 10.52 4.87
N LEU A 140 0.54 11.45 3.99
CA LEU A 140 1.44 12.56 4.26
C LEU A 140 0.69 13.90 4.36
N ASP A 141 1.17 14.76 5.24
CA ASP A 141 0.79 16.18 5.29
C ASP A 141 1.52 16.99 4.20
N LYS A 142 1.14 18.26 4.02
CA LYS A 142 1.81 19.25 3.16
C LYS A 142 3.30 19.41 3.45
N SER A 143 3.73 19.11 4.67
CA SER A 143 5.14 19.15 5.11
C SER A 143 5.87 17.81 4.95
N ASP A 144 5.27 16.85 4.24
CA ASP A 144 5.76 15.47 4.06
C ASP A 144 6.03 14.73 5.38
N ASN A 145 5.23 15.06 6.40
CA ASN A 145 5.20 14.33 7.66
C ASN A 145 4.11 13.26 7.58
N ILE A 146 4.42 12.06 8.09
CA ILE A 146 3.46 10.96 8.15
C ILE A 146 2.39 11.31 9.20
N VAL A 147 1.13 11.29 8.81
CA VAL A 147 -0.03 11.57 9.69
C VAL A 147 -0.82 10.32 9.99
N TYR A 148 -0.88 9.38 9.03
CA TYR A 148 -1.64 8.15 9.16
C TYR A 148 -0.84 7.00 8.56
N LYS A 149 -0.85 5.86 9.26
CA LYS A 149 -0.23 4.62 8.82
C LYS A 149 -1.27 3.51 8.82
N ALA A 150 -1.46 2.88 7.68
CA ALA A 150 -2.24 1.66 7.51
C ALA A 150 -1.27 0.50 7.29
N VAL A 151 -1.38 -0.54 8.11
CA VAL A 151 -0.58 -1.77 8.00
C VAL A 151 -1.50 -2.92 7.62
N PHE A 152 -1.16 -3.56 6.52
CA PHE A 152 -1.79 -4.76 6.02
C PHE A 152 -0.84 -5.91 6.24
N ARG A 153 -1.26 -6.86 7.06
CA ARG A 153 -0.47 -8.04 7.34
C ARG A 153 -0.91 -9.20 6.50
N GLU A 154 0.08 -10.01 6.18
CA GLU A 154 -0.09 -11.29 5.52
C GLU A 154 -0.75 -11.19 4.13
N CYS A 155 -0.23 -10.28 3.31
CA CYS A 155 -0.76 -9.93 2.00
C CYS A 155 -0.25 -10.84 0.89
N PHE A 156 -1.08 -11.05 -0.13
CA PHE A 156 -0.69 -11.65 -1.41
C PHE A 156 -1.58 -11.15 -2.56
N PRO A 157 -1.05 -11.07 -3.80
CA PRO A 157 -1.82 -10.63 -4.95
C PRO A 157 -2.84 -11.71 -5.31
N LYS A 158 -4.12 -11.36 -5.26
CA LYS A 158 -5.23 -12.28 -5.57
C LYS A 158 -5.65 -12.16 -7.02
N THR A 159 -5.64 -10.95 -7.58
CA THR A 159 -6.05 -10.72 -8.96
C THR A 159 -5.19 -9.64 -9.60
N LEU A 160 -4.67 -9.95 -10.78
CA LEU A 160 -3.94 -9.02 -11.64
C LEU A 160 -4.86 -8.70 -12.82
N ASN A 161 -5.34 -7.46 -12.88
CA ASN A 161 -6.34 -7.10 -13.88
C ASN A 161 -5.71 -7.09 -15.29
N PRO A 162 -6.46 -7.46 -16.35
CA PRO A 162 -5.95 -7.37 -17.72
C PRO A 162 -5.58 -5.92 -18.07
N ILE A 163 -4.52 -5.75 -18.86
CA ILE A 163 -4.22 -4.47 -19.51
C ILE A 163 -4.75 -4.58 -20.93
N ASP A 164 -5.58 -3.61 -21.31
CA ASP A 164 -6.14 -3.56 -22.65
C ASP A 164 -5.21 -2.79 -23.61
N LEU A 165 -4.68 -3.51 -24.61
CA LEU A 165 -3.73 -3.02 -25.59
C LEU A 165 -4.46 -2.80 -26.93
N GLY A 166 -4.37 -1.59 -27.47
CA GLY A 166 -4.97 -1.25 -28.76
C GLY A 166 -4.20 -0.15 -29.46
N PHE A 167 -4.10 -0.25 -30.80
CA PHE A 167 -3.37 0.73 -31.63
C PHE A 167 -3.95 2.15 -31.56
N GLU A 168 -5.21 2.30 -31.12
CA GLU A 168 -5.90 3.59 -30.98
C GLU A 168 -5.52 4.34 -29.68
N LYS A 169 -4.90 3.66 -28.70
CA LYS A 169 -4.59 4.20 -27.38
C LYS A 169 -3.26 4.95 -27.35
N VAL A 170 -3.16 6.03 -28.13
CA VAL A 170 -1.89 6.79 -28.28
C VAL A 170 -1.69 7.81 -27.15
N ASP A 171 -2.76 8.37 -26.60
CA ASP A 171 -2.69 9.45 -25.59
C ASP A 171 -2.73 8.96 -24.14
N GLU A 172 -2.87 7.65 -23.92
CA GLU A 172 -2.90 7.06 -22.59
C GLU A 172 -1.59 6.33 -22.28
N TYR A 173 -1.14 6.41 -21.03
CA TYR A 173 -0.05 5.59 -20.54
C TYR A 173 -0.59 4.30 -19.90
N MET A 174 0.25 3.27 -19.89
CA MET A 174 -0.14 1.96 -19.37
C MET A 174 -0.29 1.96 -17.85
N ARG A 175 -1.40 1.41 -17.38
CA ARG A 175 -1.70 1.23 -15.95
C ARG A 175 -2.01 -0.23 -15.66
N GLN A 176 -1.46 -0.73 -14.57
CA GLN A 176 -1.71 -2.08 -14.06
C GLN A 176 -2.48 -1.98 -12.76
N SER A 177 -3.69 -2.52 -12.74
CA SER A 177 -4.49 -2.65 -11.51
C SER A 177 -4.26 -4.02 -10.89
N VAL A 178 -4.09 -4.05 -9.57
CA VAL A 178 -3.81 -5.24 -8.76
C VAL A 178 -4.76 -5.22 -7.56
N SER A 179 -5.39 -6.35 -7.29
CA SER A 179 -6.19 -6.56 -6.08
C SER A 179 -5.45 -7.52 -5.16
N ILE A 180 -5.17 -7.07 -3.94
CA ILE A 180 -4.34 -7.76 -2.96
C ILE A 180 -5.23 -8.22 -1.80
N ALA A 181 -5.21 -9.52 -1.52
CA ALA A 181 -5.85 -10.04 -0.32
C ALA A 181 -4.94 -9.80 0.88
N PHE A 182 -5.53 -9.46 2.03
CA PHE A 182 -4.85 -9.33 3.31
C PHE A 182 -5.68 -10.01 4.39
N ARG A 183 -5.03 -10.47 5.47
CA ARG A 183 -5.73 -11.13 6.58
C ARG A 183 -6.12 -10.15 7.68
N GLU A 184 -5.20 -9.24 7.99
CA GLU A 184 -5.36 -8.31 9.09
C GLU A 184 -5.06 -6.88 8.63
N TYR A 185 -5.87 -5.95 9.14
CA TYR A 185 -5.74 -4.53 8.89
C TYR A 185 -5.67 -3.77 10.20
N GLU A 186 -4.54 -3.11 10.42
CA GLU A 186 -4.29 -2.30 11.60
C GLU A 186 -4.01 -0.86 11.19
N VAL A 187 -4.58 0.07 11.97
CA VAL A 187 -4.19 1.47 11.89
C VAL A 187 -3.08 1.67 12.91
N GLY A 188 -1.87 1.97 12.41
CA GLY A 188 -0.73 2.26 13.26
C GLY A 188 -0.87 3.64 13.88
N GLU A 189 -0.75 3.73 15.20
CA GLU A 189 -0.55 5.01 15.89
C GLU A 189 0.88 5.49 15.59
N PHE A 190 1.01 6.68 14.99
CA PHE A 190 2.30 7.31 14.76
C PHE A 190 2.53 8.36 15.84
N GLU A 191 3.48 8.09 16.74
CA GLU A 191 4.04 9.15 17.57
C GLU A 191 4.89 10.05 16.66
N PRO A 192 4.68 11.38 16.63
CA PRO A 192 5.24 12.27 15.62
C PRO A 192 6.75 12.51 15.76
N GLN A 193 7.57 11.46 15.91
CA GLN A 193 9.03 11.56 16.04
C GLN A 193 9.74 10.34 15.39
N THR A 194 10.36 10.58 14.24
CA THR A 194 11.55 9.87 13.71
C THR A 194 11.46 8.36 13.39
N GLY A 195 10.31 7.84 12.92
CA GLY A 195 10.19 6.44 12.49
C GLY A 195 10.58 6.10 11.03
N VAL A 196 10.74 7.12 10.16
CA VAL A 196 11.17 7.08 8.71
C VAL A 196 10.10 6.43 7.78
N PRO A 197 9.70 7.03 6.62
CA PRO A 197 10.59 7.60 5.61
C PRO A 197 10.39 9.07 5.18
N LYS A 198 11.51 9.80 5.12
CA LYS A 198 11.77 10.78 4.04
C LYS A 198 12.76 10.09 3.07
N PHE A 199 12.23 9.16 2.27
CA PHE A 199 12.87 8.30 1.27
C PHE A 199 14.22 7.60 1.60
N LEU A 200 14.56 7.31 2.87
CA LEU A 200 15.89 6.88 3.37
C LEU A 200 16.80 8.08 3.72
N GLN A 201 16.54 8.74 4.86
CA GLN A 201 17.32 9.90 5.26
C GLN A 201 18.83 9.55 5.41
N ARG A 202 19.64 9.94 4.41
CA ARG A 202 21.06 10.33 4.55
C ARG A 202 22.07 9.21 4.90
N HIS A 203 22.54 8.45 3.89
CA HIS A 203 23.91 7.87 3.89
C HIS A 203 24.55 7.91 2.50
N GLN A 204 25.20 9.04 2.20
CA GLN A 204 26.50 9.03 1.53
C GLN A 204 27.54 8.78 2.62
N VAL A 205 28.14 7.60 2.68
CA VAL A 205 29.56 7.48 3.06
C VAL A 205 30.16 6.35 2.21
N GLY A 206 30.96 6.74 1.21
CA GLY A 206 31.99 5.91 0.57
C GLY A 206 31.56 4.61 -0.11
N ILE A 207 31.09 4.68 -1.36
CA ILE A 207 31.23 3.56 -2.29
C ILE A 207 32.36 3.94 -3.25
N THR A 208 33.58 3.47 -3.00
CA THR A 208 34.61 3.41 -4.05
C THR A 208 34.04 2.56 -5.18
N ARG A 209 33.86 3.17 -6.36
CA ARG A 209 33.40 2.50 -7.57
C ARG A 209 34.25 1.24 -7.82
N PRO A 210 33.70 0.02 -7.83
CA PRO A 210 34.30 -1.07 -8.55
C PRO A 210 33.86 -0.97 -10.01
N ASP A 211 34.85 -0.97 -10.88
CA ASP A 211 34.84 -0.90 -12.33
C ASP A 211 33.58 -1.33 -13.09
N LEU A 212 33.12 -0.43 -13.96
CA LEU A 212 32.11 -0.64 -14.99
C LEU A 212 32.64 -1.44 -16.20
N LEU A 213 33.29 -2.59 -15.97
CA LEU A 213 33.66 -3.53 -17.03
C LEU A 213 33.72 -4.95 -16.45
N GLY A 214 32.56 -5.61 -16.38
CA GLY A 214 32.49 -7.00 -15.93
C GLY A 214 31.07 -7.56 -15.90
N ASN A 215 30.74 -8.31 -16.95
CA ASN A 215 29.68 -9.32 -17.06
C ASN A 215 28.22 -8.87 -17.26
N HIS A 216 27.65 -9.44 -18.33
CA HIS A 216 26.42 -9.09 -19.03
C HIS A 216 25.12 -9.58 -18.34
N ASP A 217 25.09 -9.73 -17.01
CA ASP A 217 23.99 -10.36 -16.27
C ASP A 217 23.39 -9.50 -15.12
N ALA A 218 23.74 -8.22 -15.05
CA ALA A 218 23.37 -7.31 -13.96
C ALA A 218 22.01 -6.59 -14.12
N GLY A 219 21.05 -7.17 -14.88
CA GLY A 219 19.77 -6.51 -15.18
C GLY A 219 18.55 -7.07 -14.45
N VAL A 220 18.66 -8.21 -13.77
CA VAL A 220 17.51 -8.93 -13.20
C VAL A 220 17.66 -9.03 -11.68
N PRO A 221 16.81 -8.31 -10.91
CA PRO A 221 16.67 -8.48 -9.46
C PRO A 221 16.60 -9.95 -9.03
N GLU A 222 17.16 -10.27 -7.88
CA GLU A 222 17.34 -11.66 -7.42
C GLU A 222 16.01 -12.41 -7.23
N PHE A 223 14.93 -11.71 -6.84
CA PHE A 223 13.59 -12.29 -6.77
C PHE A 223 12.96 -12.59 -8.14
N LEU A 224 13.50 -12.03 -9.22
CA LEU A 224 13.15 -12.36 -10.61
C LEU A 224 14.07 -13.45 -11.20
N ARG A 225 15.10 -13.87 -10.45
CA ARG A 225 15.95 -15.01 -10.82
C ARG A 225 15.27 -16.28 -10.29
N ARG A 226 14.85 -17.15 -11.20
CA ARG A 226 14.25 -18.45 -10.88
C ARG A 226 15.24 -19.27 -10.02
N PRO A 227 14.90 -19.70 -8.80
CA PRO A 227 15.74 -20.65 -8.07
C PRO A 227 15.63 -22.02 -8.73
N GLU A 228 16.78 -22.62 -9.07
CA GLU A 228 16.83 -23.87 -9.84
C GLU A 228 16.46 -25.14 -9.03
N ASN A 229 16.23 -25.04 -7.72
CA ASN A 229 15.91 -26.21 -6.89
C ASN A 229 14.88 -25.88 -5.81
N PHE A 230 13.60 -26.14 -6.08
CA PHE A 230 12.66 -26.49 -5.03
C PHE A 230 12.74 -28.00 -4.83
N GLY A 231 13.48 -28.43 -3.80
CA GLY A 231 13.53 -29.82 -3.40
C GLY A 231 12.14 -30.34 -3.06
N VAL A 232 11.81 -31.53 -3.55
CA VAL A 232 10.56 -32.24 -3.24
C VAL A 232 10.49 -32.45 -1.72
N PRO A 233 9.34 -32.14 -1.06
CA PRO A 233 9.21 -32.31 0.37
C PRO A 233 9.52 -33.76 0.80
N PRO A 234 10.22 -33.97 1.93
CA PRO A 234 10.61 -35.31 2.38
C PRO A 234 9.43 -36.26 2.69
N PHE A 235 8.20 -35.74 2.79
CA PHE A 235 6.98 -36.55 2.95
C PHE A 235 6.33 -36.98 1.62
N LEU A 236 6.89 -36.58 0.47
CA LEU A 236 6.44 -36.95 -0.89
C LEU A 236 7.51 -37.71 -1.68
N GLN A 237 8.55 -38.23 -1.04
CA GLN A 237 9.48 -39.17 -1.66
C GLN A 237 8.97 -40.61 -1.44
N PRO A 238 8.97 -41.48 -2.49
CA PRO A 238 8.51 -42.86 -2.38
C PRO A 238 9.38 -43.73 -1.46
#